data_AF-A0A926CMY9-F1
#
_entry.id   AF-A0A926CMY9-F1
#
_cell.length_a   1.000
_cell.length_b   1.000
_cell.length_c   1.000
_cell.angle_alpha   90.00
_cell.angle_beta   90.00
_cell.angle_gamma   90.00
#
_symmetry.space_group_name_H-M   'P 1'
#
loop_
_entity.id
_entity.type
_entity.pdbx_description
1 polymer ?
#
loop_
_entity_poly.entity_id
_entity_poly.type
_entity_poly.pdbx_seq_one_letter_code
_entity_poly.pdbx_strand_id
1 'polypeptide(L)'
;MDESDRLAFCFPSEGFPLYPDVAVLLRESTRPELGHKFLNYLLRPDVAAGVIKGARTASANGSARALLPDDLRNKPTLYPSPEIMTRGEWAMTSTPEIQRLRDRLWTEIKSA
;
A
#
# COMPACT_ATOMS: atom_id res chain seq x y z
N MET A 1 -3.67 9.20 11.53
CA MET A 1 -2.52 9.81 10.83
C MET A 1 -2.95 11.12 10.16
N ASP A 2 -3.39 12.04 11.01
CA ASP A 2 -3.53 13.49 10.85
C ASP A 2 -3.91 13.90 12.27
N GLU A 3 -2.92 13.82 13.17
CA GLU A 3 -3.12 14.10 14.60
C GLU A 3 -2.61 15.50 14.97
N SER A 4 -2.17 16.29 13.98
CA SER A 4 -1.65 17.65 14.16
C SER A 4 -1.84 18.46 12.90
N ASP A 5 -2.44 19.66 13.02
CA ASP A 5 -2.63 20.64 11.93
C ASP A 5 -1.32 21.18 11.34
N ARG A 6 -0.17 20.77 11.91
CA ARG A 6 1.16 21.21 11.51
C ARG A 6 1.93 20.16 10.71
N LEU A 7 1.34 18.98 10.47
CA LEU A 7 1.98 17.91 9.71
C LEU A 7 1.36 17.79 8.32
N ALA A 8 2.20 17.57 7.32
CA ALA A 8 1.79 17.33 5.95
C ALA A 8 2.67 16.24 5.33
N PHE A 9 2.07 15.45 4.44
CA PHE A 9 2.79 14.49 3.61
C PHE A 9 3.25 15.18 2.31
N CYS A 10 4.44 14.83 1.81
CA CYS A 10 4.90 15.24 0.51
C CYS A 10 5.43 14.06 -0.31
N PHE A 11 5.25 14.12 -1.63
CA PHE A 11 5.93 13.23 -2.56
C PHE A 11 7.24 13.90 -2.98
N PRO A 12 8.41 13.29 -2.70
CA PRO A 12 9.69 13.84 -3.14
C PRO A 12 9.75 14.05 -4.66
N SER A 13 10.47 15.09 -5.08
CA SER A 13 10.65 15.44 -6.50
C SER A 13 11.58 14.48 -7.23
N GLU A 14 12.53 13.90 -6.50
CA GLU A 14 13.57 12.99 -6.96
C GLU A 14 13.05 11.59 -7.23
N GLY A 15 11.85 11.27 -6.74
CA GLY A 15 11.22 9.97 -6.85
C GLY A 15 10.93 9.35 -5.49
N PHE A 16 10.14 8.27 -5.49
CA PHE A 16 9.74 7.55 -4.28
C PHE A 16 9.39 6.10 -4.60
N PRO A 17 9.50 5.18 -3.62
CA PRO A 17 9.13 3.80 -3.84
C PRO A 17 7.61 3.64 -3.94
N LEU A 18 7.17 2.88 -4.93
CA LEU A 18 5.84 2.31 -5.03
C LEU A 18 5.84 0.93 -4.35
N TYR A 19 4.83 0.70 -3.53
CA TYR A 19 4.62 -0.60 -2.88
C TYR A 19 3.13 -0.96 -2.87
N PRO A 20 2.78 -2.25 -3.04
CA PRO A 20 1.44 -2.74 -2.79
C PRO A 20 1.42 -3.72 -1.61
N ASP A 21 0.45 -3.55 -0.71
CA ASP A 21 0.07 -4.63 0.20
C ASP A 21 -0.97 -5.51 -0.48
N VAL A 22 -0.69 -6.81 -0.57
CA VAL A 22 -1.55 -7.79 -1.26
C VAL A 22 -1.92 -8.93 -0.33
N ALA A 23 -3.21 -9.29 -0.33
CA ALA A 23 -3.65 -10.51 0.34
C ALA A 23 -3.35 -11.72 -0.55
N VAL A 24 -2.71 -12.74 0.03
CA VAL A 24 -2.31 -13.97 -0.68
C VAL A 24 -2.86 -15.20 0.00
N LEU A 25 -3.10 -16.26 -0.78
CA LEU A 25 -3.40 -17.59 -0.25
C LEU A 25 -2.12 -18.43 -0.30
N LEU A 26 -1.62 -18.85 0.87
CA LEU A 26 -0.44 -19.70 0.94
C LEU A 26 -0.72 -21.08 0.37
N ARG A 27 0.28 -21.66 -0.31
CA ARG A 27 0.20 -23.00 -0.92
C ARG A 27 -0.11 -24.07 0.13
N GLU A 28 0.40 -23.88 1.35
CA GLU A 28 0.29 -24.79 2.49
C GLU A 28 -1.03 -24.62 3.27
N SER A 29 -1.93 -23.74 2.83
CA SER A 29 -3.19 -23.51 3.52
C SER A 29 -4.04 -24.78 3.57
N THR A 30 -4.42 -25.20 4.78
CA THR A 30 -5.34 -26.33 5.00
C THR A 30 -6.81 -25.95 4.81
N ARG A 31 -7.10 -24.67 4.54
CA ARG A 31 -8.46 -24.13 4.37
C ARG A 31 -8.56 -23.20 3.13
N PRO A 32 -8.21 -23.67 1.93
CA PRO A 32 -8.13 -22.82 0.74
C PRO A 32 -9.48 -22.22 0.34
N GLU A 33 -10.58 -22.98 0.46
CA GLU A 33 -11.92 -22.49 0.14
C GLU A 33 -12.36 -21.31 1.01
N LEU A 34 -12.06 -21.36 2.32
CA LEU A 34 -12.34 -20.25 3.23
C LEU A 34 -11.48 -19.04 2.92
N GLY A 35 -10.21 -19.26 2.54
CA GLY A 35 -9.32 -18.22 2.05
C GLY A 35 -9.90 -17.50 0.84
N HIS A 36 -10.37 -18.24 -0.17
CA HIS A 36 -11.04 -17.66 -1.34
C HIS A 36 -12.32 -16.90 -0.98
N LYS A 37 -13.14 -17.43 -0.06
CA LYS A 37 -14.34 -16.72 0.41
C LYS A 37 -13.99 -15.40 1.10
N PHE A 38 -12.93 -15.37 1.90
CA PHE A 38 -12.45 -14.16 2.55
C PHE A 38 -11.91 -13.13 1.54
N LEU A 39 -11.11 -13.56 0.57
CA LEU A 39 -10.65 -12.69 -0.53
C LEU A 39 -11.84 -12.09 -1.30
N ASN A 40 -12.84 -12.91 -1.65
CA ASN A 40 -14.05 -12.43 -2.29
C ASN A 40 -14.80 -11.40 -1.43
N TYR A 41 -14.88 -11.60 -0.11
CA TYR A 41 -15.48 -10.64 0.80
C TYR A 41 -14.72 -9.31 0.80
N LEU A 42 -13.38 -9.34 0.90
CA LEU A 42 -12.55 -8.13 0.86
C LEU A 42 -12.69 -7.35 -0.46
N LEU A 43 -12.93 -8.03 -1.57
CA LEU A 43 -13.10 -7.42 -2.89
C LEU A 43 -14.48 -6.77 -3.11
N ARG A 44 -15.44 -6.95 -2.19
CA ARG A 44 -16.72 -6.25 -2.30
C ARG A 44 -16.55 -4.73 -2.10
N PRO A 45 -17.20 -3.87 -2.92
CA PRO A 45 -16.99 -2.42 -2.86
C PRO A 45 -17.27 -1.80 -1.48
N ASP A 46 -18.33 -2.24 -0.81
CA ASP A 46 -18.73 -1.77 0.53
C ASP A 46 -17.70 -2.12 1.60
N VAL A 47 -17.17 -3.36 1.54
CA VAL A 47 -16.13 -3.86 2.45
C VAL A 47 -14.82 -3.11 2.24
N ALA A 48 -14.35 -3.03 0.99
CA ALA A 48 -13.14 -2.31 0.64
C ALA A 48 -13.25 -0.81 1.00
N ALA A 49 -14.40 -0.18 0.80
CA ALA A 49 -14.62 1.21 1.23
C ALA A 49 -14.57 1.36 2.76
N GLY A 50 -15.04 0.35 3.49
CA GLY A 50 -14.85 0.26 4.95
C GLY A 50 -13.39 0.20 5.35
N VAL A 51 -12.58 -0.63 4.66
CA VAL A 51 -11.13 -0.72 4.89
C VAL A 51 -10.44 0.61 4.63
N ILE A 52 -10.74 1.28 3.52
CA ILE A 52 -10.15 2.59 3.19
C ILE A 52 -10.48 3.62 4.28
N LYS A 53 -11.73 3.66 4.75
CA LYS A 53 -12.15 4.58 5.82
C LYS A 53 -11.41 4.32 7.15
N GLY A 54 -11.27 3.05 7.53
CA GLY A 54 -10.63 2.67 8.80
C GLY A 54 -9.11 2.79 8.77
N ALA A 55 -8.48 2.23 7.74
CA ALA A 55 -7.01 2.18 7.62
C ALA A 55 -6.42 3.46 7.00
N ARG A 56 -7.27 4.32 6.38
CA ARG A 56 -6.85 5.53 5.65
C ARG A 56 -5.75 5.23 4.61
N THR A 57 -5.93 4.12 3.89
CA THR A 57 -5.04 3.67 2.80
C THR A 57 -5.79 3.60 1.47
N ALA A 58 -5.06 3.73 0.37
CA ALA A 58 -5.62 3.61 -0.96
C ALA A 58 -5.96 2.14 -1.30
N SER A 59 -6.88 1.95 -2.23
CA SER A 59 -7.26 0.63 -2.73
C SER A 59 -7.24 0.61 -4.25
N ALA A 60 -6.86 -0.54 -4.82
CA ALA A 60 -6.99 -0.82 -6.25
C ALA A 60 -8.45 -1.09 -6.68
N ASN A 61 -9.39 -1.19 -5.73
CA ASN A 61 -10.81 -1.37 -6.04
C ASN A 61 -11.47 -0.03 -6.41
N GLY A 62 -11.58 0.24 -7.72
CA GLY A 62 -12.19 1.48 -8.22
C GLY A 62 -13.65 1.67 -7.80
N SER A 63 -14.42 0.59 -7.70
CA SER A 63 -15.83 0.65 -7.25
C SER A 63 -15.94 1.04 -5.78
N ALA A 64 -14.99 0.62 -4.93
CA ALA A 64 -14.93 1.06 -3.53
C ALA A 64 -14.64 2.56 -3.41
N ARG A 65 -13.73 3.09 -4.24
CA ARG A 65 -13.41 4.52 -4.28
C ARG A 65 -14.64 5.38 -4.56
N ALA A 66 -15.52 4.93 -5.47
CA ALA A 66 -16.76 5.64 -5.78
C ALA A 66 -17.74 5.74 -4.61
N LEU A 67 -17.61 4.88 -3.58
CA LEU A 67 -18.46 4.90 -2.38
C LEU A 67 -17.88 5.77 -1.25
N LEU A 68 -16.67 6.32 -1.41
CA LEU A 68 -16.03 7.13 -0.38
C LEU A 68 -16.59 8.55 -0.35
N PRO A 69 -16.56 9.23 0.81
CA PRO A 69 -16.77 10.67 0.88
C PRO A 69 -15.68 11.43 0.13
N ASP A 70 -15.98 12.66 -0.30
CA ASP A 70 -15.12 13.43 -1.22
C ASP A 70 -13.72 13.72 -0.65
N ASP A 71 -13.63 13.91 0.67
CA ASP A 71 -12.38 14.16 1.40
C ASP A 71 -11.40 12.98 1.35
N LEU A 72 -11.90 11.75 1.17
CA LEU A 72 -11.09 10.55 0.97
C LEU A 72 -10.97 10.19 -0.52
N ARG A 73 -12.08 10.27 -1.27
CA ARG A 73 -12.15 9.92 -2.69
C ARG A 73 -11.17 10.72 -3.53
N ASN A 74 -10.97 11.98 -3.18
CA ASN A 74 -10.13 12.93 -3.91
C ASN A 74 -8.87 13.32 -3.12
N LYS A 75 -8.53 12.63 -2.02
CA LYS A 75 -7.33 12.94 -1.21
C LYS A 75 -6.06 12.70 -2.05
N PRO A 76 -5.26 13.72 -2.38
CA PRO A 76 -4.09 13.54 -3.24
C PRO A 76 -3.01 12.63 -2.65
N THR A 77 -2.97 12.49 -1.32
CA THR A 77 -2.04 11.56 -0.65
C THR A 77 -2.46 10.10 -0.77
N LEU A 78 -3.73 9.81 -1.05
CA LEU A 78 -4.24 8.45 -1.32
C LEU A 78 -4.33 8.18 -2.83
N TYR A 79 -4.75 9.19 -3.58
CA TYR A 79 -4.97 9.11 -5.02
C TYR A 79 -4.24 10.26 -5.73
N PRO A 80 -2.90 10.18 -5.82
CA PRO A 80 -2.08 11.20 -6.47
C PRO A 80 -2.42 11.34 -7.97
N SER A 81 -2.04 12.47 -8.55
CA SER A 81 -2.20 12.70 -9.99
C SER A 81 -1.31 11.74 -10.80
N PRO A 82 -1.63 11.48 -12.08
CA PRO A 82 -0.76 10.71 -12.96
C PRO A 82 0.67 11.26 -13.02
N GLU A 83 0.84 12.58 -13.03
CA GLU A 83 2.15 13.25 -13.05
C GLU A 83 2.99 12.96 -11.80
N ILE A 84 2.36 12.91 -10.61
CA ILE A 84 3.07 12.50 -9.39
C ILE A 84 3.45 11.02 -9.49
N MET A 85 2.53 10.19 -9.99
CA MET A 85 2.75 8.75 -10.12
C MET A 85 3.89 8.38 -11.08
N THR A 86 4.18 9.19 -12.11
CA THR A 86 5.31 8.92 -13.02
C THR A 86 6.68 9.04 -12.36
N ARG A 87 6.77 9.65 -11.17
CA ARG A 87 8.01 9.71 -10.37
C ARG A 87 8.19 8.51 -9.43
N GLY A 88 7.18 7.65 -9.32
CA GLY A 88 7.22 6.47 -8.48
C GLY A 88 7.97 5.32 -9.13
N GLU A 89 8.75 4.58 -8.35
CA GLU A 89 9.51 3.42 -8.81
C GLU A 89 9.09 2.15 -8.06
N TRP A 90 8.82 1.06 -8.79
CA TRP A 90 8.55 -0.23 -8.17
C TRP A 90 9.83 -0.87 -7.64
N ALA A 91 9.77 -1.38 -6.41
CA ALA A 91 10.85 -2.18 -5.87
C ALA A 91 11.06 -3.46 -6.70
N MET A 92 12.25 -3.59 -7.29
CA MET A 92 12.64 -4.78 -8.04
C MET A 92 13.18 -5.86 -7.10
N THR A 93 12.90 -7.12 -7.42
CA THR A 93 13.47 -8.26 -6.69
C THR A 93 14.98 -8.30 -6.88
N SER A 94 15.73 -8.22 -5.78
CA SER A 94 17.18 -8.35 -5.76
C SER A 94 17.63 -9.82 -5.67
N THR A 95 18.84 -10.13 -6.15
CA THR A 95 19.44 -11.46 -5.93
C THR A 95 19.72 -11.70 -4.44
N PRO A 96 19.82 -12.96 -3.98
CA PRO A 96 20.14 -13.26 -2.59
C PRO A 96 21.43 -12.60 -2.09
N GLU A 97 22.43 -12.44 -2.95
CA GLU A 97 23.71 -11.81 -2.64
C GLU A 97 23.51 -10.32 -2.31
N ILE A 98 22.75 -9.61 -3.15
CA ILE A 98 22.43 -8.19 -2.95
C ILE A 98 21.59 -8.00 -1.69
N GLN A 99 20.62 -8.89 -1.44
CA GLN A 99 19.79 -8.83 -0.23
C GLN A 99 20.63 -9.00 1.04
N ARG A 100 21.51 -10.01 1.10
CA ARG A 100 22.43 -10.21 2.24
C ARG A 100 23.32 -8.99 2.49
N LEU A 101 23.87 -8.41 1.42
CA LEU A 101 24.68 -7.20 1.53
C LEU A 101 23.87 -6.03 2.11
N ARG A 102 22.68 -5.78 1.58
CA ARG A 102 21.77 -4.73 2.06
C ARG A 102 21.45 -4.89 3.54
N ASP A 103 21.11 -6.11 3.96
CA ASP A 103 20.72 -6.39 5.35
C ASP A 103 21.89 -6.18 6.32
N ARG A 104 23.11 -6.56 5.92
CA ARG A 104 24.33 -6.27 6.69
C ARG A 104 24.56 -4.77 6.83
N LEU A 105 24.53 -4.03 5.72
CA LEU A 105 24.73 -2.57 5.72
C LEU A 105 23.68 -1.87 6.59
N TRP A 106 22.42 -2.30 6.51
CA TRP A 106 21.35 -1.74 7.34
C TRP A 106 21.55 -2.03 8.83
N THR A 107 22.10 -3.21 9.17
CA THR A 107 22.45 -3.55 10.55
C THR A 107 23.59 -2.66 11.06
N GLU A 108 24.63 -2.45 10.26
CA GLU A 108 25.74 -1.55 10.59
C GLU A 108 25.25 -0.12 10.83
N ILE A 109 24.42 0.43 9.93
CA ILE A 109 23.84 1.79 10.05
C ILE A 109 23.05 1.94 11.36
N LYS A 110 22.23 0.95 11.73
CA LYS A 110 21.39 1.01 12.94
C LYS A 110 22.15 0.79 14.25
N SER A 111 23.36 0.22 14.18
CA SER A 111 24.15 -0.13 15.37
C SER A 111 25.18 0.95 15.75
N ALA A 112 25.35 1.97 14.91
CA ALA A 112 26.15 3.16 15.17
C ALA A 112 25.34 4.22 15.95
#